data_AF-A0A849M466-F1
#
_entry.id   AF-A0A849M466-F1
#
_cell.length_a   1.000
_cell.length_b   1.000
_cell.length_c   1.000
_cell.angle_alpha   90.00
_cell.angle_beta   90.00
_cell.angle_gamma   90.00
#
_symmetry.space_group_name_H-M   'P 1'
#
loop_
_entity.id
_entity.type
_entity.pdbx_description
1 polymer ?
#
loop_
_entity_poly.entity_id
_entity_poly.type
_entity_poly.pdbx_seq_one_letter_code
_entity_poly.pdbx_strand_id
1 'polypeptide(L)'
;MRKFLVTFLIVSLLSSFAFAVPNNDQVDWDLFSDNLKSSLKSENMGVKLSAMQLIIKHSENLSIDNRNAVYDVMREFRNNNNLNIRRLSLITLYKMKNDWAIDFLKRIYKFEKNEIIKSTIESIVFAYDNDDKEKVTKIVDDAYLSLAF
;
A
#
# COMPACT_ATOMS: atom_id res chain seq x y z
N MET A 1 -7.24 -3.82 61.04
CA MET A 1 -7.65 -2.80 60.06
C MET A 1 -6.73 -2.66 58.85
N ARG A 2 -5.40 -2.54 59.04
CA ARG A 2 -4.44 -2.34 57.93
C ARG A 2 -4.48 -3.41 56.80
N LYS A 3 -4.73 -4.68 57.16
CA LYS A 3 -4.85 -5.79 56.18
C LYS A 3 -6.12 -5.70 55.31
N PHE A 4 -7.23 -5.20 55.85
CA PHE A 4 -8.48 -5.01 55.10
C PHE A 4 -8.38 -3.91 54.04
N LEU A 5 -7.60 -2.86 54.32
CA LEU A 5 -7.41 -1.72 53.41
C LEU A 5 -6.57 -2.12 52.19
N VAL A 6 -5.58 -3.01 52.37
CA VAL A 6 -4.75 -3.53 51.26
C VAL A 6 -5.57 -4.46 50.37
N THR A 7 -6.42 -5.33 50.93
CA THR A 7 -7.27 -6.23 50.13
C THR A 7 -8.29 -5.46 49.30
N PHE A 8 -8.87 -4.38 49.86
CA PHE A 8 -9.81 -3.52 49.12
C PHE A 8 -9.14 -2.78 47.95
N LEU A 9 -7.89 -2.34 48.13
CA LEU A 9 -7.13 -1.61 47.11
C LEU A 9 -6.71 -2.53 45.95
N ILE A 10 -6.40 -3.80 46.22
CA ILE A 10 -6.07 -4.79 45.19
C ILE A 10 -7.33 -5.18 44.39
N VAL A 11 -8.49 -5.33 45.04
CA VAL A 11 -9.75 -5.67 44.36
C VAL A 11 -10.23 -4.52 43.46
N SER A 12 -10.01 -3.26 43.87
CA SER A 12 -10.32 -2.08 43.05
C SER A 12 -9.44 -1.96 41.80
N LEU A 13 -8.16 -2.32 41.88
CA LEU A 13 -7.26 -2.33 40.73
C LEU A 13 -7.59 -3.42 39.69
N LEU A 14 -8.18 -4.53 40.13
CA LEU A 14 -8.58 -5.64 39.25
C LEU A 14 -9.91 -5.38 38.51
N SER A 15 -10.74 -4.45 38.98
CA SER A 15 -12.03 -4.12 38.33
C SER A 15 -11.92 -3.20 37.10
N SER A 16 -10.74 -2.67 36.79
CA SER A 16 -10.54 -1.80 35.62
C SER A 16 -10.30 -2.54 34.30
N PHE A 17 -10.26 -3.88 34.31
CA PHE A 17 -10.31 -4.70 33.09
C PHE A 17 -11.77 -4.93 32.68
N ALA A 18 -12.57 -3.86 32.61
CA ALA A 18 -13.82 -3.90 31.88
C ALA A 18 -13.44 -4.06 30.40
N PHE A 19 -13.65 -5.26 29.89
CA PHE A 19 -13.46 -5.64 28.50
C PHE A 19 -13.97 -4.53 27.58
N ALA A 20 -13.05 -3.84 26.90
CA ALA A 20 -13.36 -3.24 25.62
C ALA A 20 -13.70 -4.44 24.71
N VAL A 21 -14.99 -4.79 24.65
CA VAL A 21 -15.51 -5.63 23.59
C VAL A 21 -15.07 -4.91 22.32
N PRO A 22 -14.21 -5.50 21.48
CA PRO A 22 -13.91 -4.88 20.20
C PRO A 22 -15.27 -4.72 19.55
N ASN A 23 -15.70 -3.47 19.37
CA ASN A 23 -16.71 -3.21 18.38
C ASN A 23 -16.19 -3.92 17.14
N ASN A 24 -17.08 -4.64 16.48
CA ASN A 24 -16.80 -5.20 15.17
C ASN A 24 -16.59 -4.00 14.23
N ASP A 25 -15.43 -3.35 14.36
CA ASP A 25 -14.99 -2.17 13.65
C ASP A 25 -14.75 -2.65 12.23
N GLN A 26 -15.85 -2.82 11.51
CA GLN A 26 -15.82 -2.99 10.08
C GLN A 26 -15.04 -1.81 9.55
N VAL A 27 -13.87 -2.10 8.99
CA VAL A 27 -13.01 -1.09 8.38
C VAL A 27 -13.84 -0.41 7.31
N ASP A 28 -14.03 0.90 7.46
CA ASP A 28 -14.62 1.74 6.43
C ASP A 28 -13.60 1.88 5.29
N TRP A 29 -13.68 0.97 4.32
CA TRP A 29 -12.76 0.88 3.20
C TRP A 29 -12.85 2.09 2.26
N ASP A 30 -14.00 2.77 2.21
CA ASP A 30 -14.18 3.97 1.41
C ASP A 30 -13.43 5.14 2.04
N LEU A 31 -13.64 5.39 3.33
CA LEU A 31 -12.89 6.40 4.08
C LEU A 31 -11.39 6.11 4.07
N PHE A 32 -11.00 4.84 4.23
CA PHE A 32 -9.59 4.44 4.16
C PHE A 32 -9.00 4.69 2.76
N SER A 33 -9.73 4.36 1.70
CA SER A 33 -9.32 4.65 0.32
C SER A 33 -9.13 6.15 0.08
N ASP A 34 -10.02 6.99 0.60
CA ASP A 34 -9.94 8.45 0.45
C ASP A 34 -8.78 9.06 1.22
N ASN A 35 -8.50 8.55 2.42
CA ASN A 35 -7.32 8.94 3.19
C ASN A 35 -6.02 8.58 2.47
N LEU A 36 -5.97 7.43 1.79
CA LEU A 36 -4.81 7.05 0.97
C LEU A 36 -4.66 7.97 -0.25
N LYS A 37 -5.75 8.32 -0.94
CA LYS A 37 -5.73 9.29 -2.05
C LYS A 37 -5.20 10.66 -1.60
N SER A 38 -5.60 11.12 -0.41
CA SER A 38 -5.10 12.36 0.18
C SER A 38 -3.60 12.24 0.52
N SER A 39 -3.22 11.11 1.13
CA SER A 39 -1.83 10.85 1.55
C SER A 39 -0.85 10.77 0.37
N LEU A 40 -1.30 10.29 -0.80
CA LEU A 40 -0.51 10.29 -2.04
C LEU A 40 -0.14 11.71 -2.53
N LYS A 41 -0.91 12.72 -2.14
CA LYS A 41 -0.65 14.13 -2.48
C LYS A 41 0.29 14.83 -1.49
N SER A 42 0.62 14.17 -0.38
CA SER A 42 1.47 14.74 0.66
C SER A 42 2.83 15.16 0.10
N GLU A 43 3.31 16.31 0.56
CA GLU A 43 4.70 16.76 0.32
C GLU A 43 5.70 15.95 1.13
N ASN A 44 5.25 15.33 2.23
CA ASN A 44 6.07 14.43 3.02
C ASN A 44 6.25 13.08 2.30
N MET A 45 7.49 12.80 1.88
CA MET A 45 7.83 11.58 1.15
C MET A 45 7.51 10.32 1.97
N GLY A 46 7.75 10.31 3.28
CA GLY A 46 7.46 9.16 4.14
C GLY A 46 5.97 8.80 4.12
N VAL A 47 5.09 9.80 4.26
CA VAL A 47 3.63 9.61 4.18
C VAL A 47 3.22 9.03 2.83
N LYS A 48 3.79 9.54 1.74
CA LYS A 48 3.49 9.07 0.38
C LYS A 48 3.93 7.62 0.17
N LEU A 49 5.13 7.25 0.63
CA LEU A 49 5.65 5.88 0.54
C LEU A 49 4.82 4.92 1.39
N SER A 50 4.45 5.31 2.60
CA SER A 50 3.53 4.52 3.45
C SER A 50 2.17 4.33 2.79
N ALA A 51 1.63 5.36 2.13
CA ALA A 51 0.38 5.24 1.39
C ALA A 51 0.51 4.22 0.24
N MET A 52 1.59 4.28 -0.55
CA MET A 52 1.86 3.30 -1.61
C MET A 52 1.93 1.86 -1.10
N GLN A 53 2.61 1.64 0.02
CA GLN A 53 2.70 0.32 0.67
C GLN A 53 1.34 -0.19 1.13
N LEU A 54 0.53 0.67 1.75
CA LEU A 54 -0.83 0.32 2.19
C LEU A 54 -1.75 0.01 1.00
N ILE A 55 -1.61 0.74 -0.11
CA ILE A 55 -2.32 0.44 -1.36
C ILE A 55 -1.98 -0.96 -1.86
N ILE A 56 -0.69 -1.31 -1.90
CA ILE A 56 -0.25 -2.65 -2.33
C ILE A 56 -0.87 -3.72 -1.41
N LYS A 57 -0.72 -3.54 -0.10
CA LYS A 57 -1.17 -4.49 0.93
C LYS A 57 -2.69 -4.73 0.92
N HIS A 58 -3.48 -3.69 0.68
CA HIS A 58 -4.93 -3.74 0.80
C HIS A 58 -5.69 -3.60 -0.52
N SER A 59 -4.99 -3.70 -1.66
CA SER A 59 -5.52 -3.49 -3.01
C SER A 59 -6.81 -4.25 -3.35
N GLU A 60 -7.08 -5.40 -2.73
CA GLU A 60 -8.31 -6.15 -2.97
C GLU A 60 -9.57 -5.49 -2.37
N ASN A 61 -9.42 -4.61 -1.37
CA ASN A 61 -10.52 -3.92 -0.71
C ASN A 61 -10.62 -2.43 -1.07
N LEU A 62 -9.65 -1.91 -1.84
CA LEU A 62 -9.51 -0.48 -2.08
C LEU A 62 -10.16 -0.05 -3.40
N SER A 63 -10.86 1.08 -3.37
CA SER A 63 -11.40 1.76 -4.55
C SER A 63 -10.54 2.98 -4.90
N ILE A 64 -9.38 2.72 -5.51
CA ILE A 64 -8.38 3.74 -5.86
C ILE A 64 -8.00 3.61 -7.35
N ASP A 65 -9.00 3.69 -8.20
CA ASP A 65 -8.86 3.73 -9.66
C ASP A 65 -8.89 5.17 -10.21
N ASN A 66 -9.01 6.19 -9.34
CA ASN A 66 -9.18 7.55 -9.80
C ASN A 66 -7.93 8.09 -10.53
N ARG A 67 -8.16 8.84 -11.61
CA ARG A 67 -7.08 9.35 -12.46
C ARG A 67 -6.06 10.20 -11.70
N ASN A 68 -6.50 10.95 -10.68
CA ASN A 68 -5.64 11.85 -9.92
C ASN A 68 -4.62 11.10 -9.06
N ALA A 69 -5.04 10.10 -8.29
CA ALA A 69 -4.12 9.29 -7.48
C ALA A 69 -3.14 8.52 -8.36
N VAL A 70 -3.64 7.97 -9.48
CA VAL A 70 -2.78 7.28 -10.45
C VAL A 70 -1.70 8.23 -10.99
N TYR A 71 -2.08 9.48 -11.33
CA TYR A 71 -1.12 10.50 -11.77
C TYR A 71 -0.08 10.83 -10.70
N ASP A 72 -0.48 10.93 -9.44
CA ASP A 72 0.45 11.18 -8.33
C ASP A 72 1.50 10.07 -8.20
N VAL A 73 1.11 8.79 -8.34
CA VAL A 73 2.05 7.65 -8.33
C VAL A 73 2.90 7.62 -9.61
N MET A 74 2.33 7.91 -10.78
CA MET A 74 3.09 8.03 -12.03
C MET A 74 4.18 9.10 -11.95
N ARG A 75 3.89 10.23 -11.29
CA ARG A 75 4.85 11.32 -11.10
C ARG A 75 6.05 10.84 -10.30
N GLU A 76 5.86 10.07 -9.24
CA GLU A 76 6.96 9.49 -8.46
C GLU A 76 7.78 8.51 -9.29
N PHE A 77 7.14 7.64 -10.07
CA PHE A 77 7.85 6.72 -10.96
C PHE A 77 8.76 7.45 -11.98
N ARG A 78 8.28 8.57 -12.54
CA ARG A 78 8.99 9.34 -13.59
C ARG A 78 10.09 10.24 -13.06
N ASN A 79 9.85 10.89 -11.92
CA ASN A 79 10.70 11.99 -11.46
C ASN A 79 11.67 11.59 -10.36
N ASN A 80 11.48 10.43 -9.73
CA ASN A 80 12.34 10.01 -8.63
C ASN A 80 13.60 9.29 -9.15
N ASN A 81 14.78 9.73 -8.71
CA ASN A 81 16.05 9.10 -9.07
C ASN A 81 16.33 7.82 -8.29
N ASN A 82 15.63 7.59 -7.18
CA ASN A 82 15.81 6.40 -6.35
C ASN A 82 15.08 5.21 -6.98
N LEU A 83 15.85 4.21 -7.38
CA LEU A 83 15.34 2.99 -8.02
C LEU A 83 14.28 2.27 -7.18
N ASN A 84 14.43 2.25 -5.85
CA ASN A 84 13.48 1.58 -4.96
C ASN A 84 12.12 2.29 -4.93
N ILE A 85 12.12 3.63 -4.96
CA ILE A 85 10.87 4.40 -5.04
C ILE A 85 10.20 4.21 -6.40
N ARG A 86 10.99 4.18 -7.48
CA ARG A 86 10.47 3.88 -8.83
C ARG A 86 9.83 2.49 -8.89
N ARG A 87 10.49 1.47 -8.33
CA ARG A 87 9.95 0.09 -8.25
C ARG A 87 8.68 0.03 -7.41
N LEU A 88 8.67 0.65 -6.22
CA LEU A 88 7.47 0.74 -5.39
C LEU A 88 6.31 1.37 -6.16
N SER A 89 6.57 2.49 -6.84
CA SER A 89 5.56 3.19 -7.65
C SER A 89 5.00 2.31 -8.77
N LEU A 90 5.83 1.54 -9.47
CA LEU A 90 5.37 0.59 -10.49
C LEU A 90 4.42 -0.46 -9.92
N ILE A 91 4.79 -1.06 -8.79
CA ILE A 91 3.98 -2.08 -8.12
C ILE A 91 2.65 -1.46 -7.65
N THR A 92 2.70 -0.25 -7.09
CA THR A 92 1.48 0.49 -6.71
C THR A 92 0.58 0.74 -7.92
N LEU A 93 1.12 1.20 -9.07
CA LEU A 93 0.35 1.42 -10.30
C LEU A 93 -0.37 0.15 -10.77
N TYR A 94 0.30 -1.00 -10.69
CA TYR A 94 -0.32 -2.29 -10.99
C TYR A 94 -1.46 -2.63 -10.02
N LYS A 95 -1.21 -2.48 -8.71
CA LYS A 95 -2.18 -2.80 -7.65
C LYS A 95 -3.39 -1.86 -7.60
N MET A 96 -3.30 -0.67 -8.20
CA MET A 96 -4.44 0.23 -8.39
C MET A 96 -5.42 -0.25 -9.47
N LYS A 97 -5.10 -1.31 -10.24
CA LYS A 97 -5.98 -1.95 -11.24
C LYS A 97 -6.57 -0.95 -12.25
N ASN A 98 -5.78 0.04 -12.65
CA ASN A 98 -6.22 1.11 -13.54
C ASN A 98 -5.65 0.93 -14.96
N ASP A 99 -6.53 0.81 -15.96
CA ASP A 99 -6.14 0.55 -17.35
C ASP A 99 -5.23 1.64 -17.93
N TRP A 100 -5.48 2.90 -17.57
CA TRP A 100 -4.66 4.02 -18.01
C TRP A 100 -3.23 3.95 -17.45
N ALA A 101 -3.07 3.41 -16.23
CA ALA A 101 -1.76 3.11 -15.68
C ALA A 101 -1.01 2.06 -16.50
N ILE A 102 -1.68 0.97 -16.88
CA ILE A 102 -1.06 -0.10 -17.66
C ILE A 102 -0.70 0.38 -19.06
N ASP A 103 -1.56 1.13 -19.72
CA ASP A 103 -1.27 1.73 -21.02
C ASP A 103 -0.06 2.67 -20.98
N PHE A 104 0.09 3.43 -19.90
CA PHE A 104 1.27 4.24 -19.66
C PHE A 104 2.54 3.36 -19.53
N LEU A 105 2.46 2.26 -18.77
CA LEU A 105 3.58 1.33 -18.61
C LEU A 105 4.00 0.68 -19.94
N LYS A 106 3.03 0.25 -20.75
CA LYS A 106 3.27 -0.27 -22.11
C LYS A 106 4.03 0.76 -22.97
N ARG A 107 3.64 2.04 -22.89
CA ARG A 107 4.29 3.12 -23.66
C ARG A 107 5.68 3.47 -23.16
N ILE A 108 5.92 3.46 -21.84
CA ILE A 108 7.20 3.87 -21.26
C ILE A 108 8.27 2.77 -21.36
N TYR A 109 7.87 1.50 -21.43
CA TYR A 109 8.77 0.35 -21.54
C TYR A 109 9.89 0.54 -22.59
N LYS A 110 9.54 1.02 -23.79
CA LYS A 110 10.50 1.21 -24.89
C LYS A 110 11.51 2.33 -24.67
N PHE A 111 11.27 3.20 -23.70
CA PHE A 111 12.14 4.34 -23.36
C PHE A 111 12.90 4.12 -22.05
N GLU A 112 12.54 3.11 -21.26
CA GLU A 112 13.23 2.79 -20.02
C GLU A 112 14.62 2.22 -20.31
N LYS A 113 15.64 2.80 -19.68
CA LYS A 113 17.03 2.39 -19.84
C LYS A 113 17.50 1.47 -18.71
N ASN A 114 16.86 1.52 -17.56
CA ASN A 114 17.21 0.66 -16.44
C ASN A 114 16.58 -0.73 -16.62
N GLU A 115 17.42 -1.75 -16.77
CA GLU A 115 16.98 -3.13 -17.03
C GLU A 115 16.08 -3.71 -15.93
N ILE A 116 16.31 -3.35 -14.67
CA ILE A 116 15.50 -3.82 -13.53
C ILE A 116 14.08 -3.24 -13.64
N ILE A 117 13.96 -1.94 -13.91
CA ILE A 117 12.65 -1.28 -14.11
C ILE A 117 11.96 -1.84 -15.35
N LYS A 118 12.70 -2.02 -16.44
CA LYS A 118 12.18 -2.54 -17.70
C LYS A 118 11.61 -3.96 -17.54
N SER A 119 12.35 -4.85 -16.88
CA SER A 119 11.88 -6.20 -16.55
C SER A 119 10.67 -6.19 -15.61
N THR A 120 10.61 -5.26 -14.66
CA THR A 120 9.45 -5.09 -13.77
C THR A 120 8.21 -4.67 -14.56
N ILE A 121 8.35 -3.69 -15.47
CA ILE A 121 7.25 -3.24 -16.35
C ILE A 121 6.75 -4.40 -17.22
N GLU A 122 7.66 -5.16 -17.83
CA GLU A 122 7.30 -6.31 -18.67
C GLU A 122 6.50 -7.35 -17.90
N SER A 123 6.95 -7.67 -16.68
CA SER A 123 6.25 -8.63 -15.81
C SER A 123 4.84 -8.15 -15.45
N ILE A 124 4.69 -6.87 -15.10
CA ILE A 124 3.40 -6.25 -14.78
C ILE A 124 2.45 -6.29 -15.99
N VAL A 125 2.93 -5.85 -17.15
CA VAL A 125 2.14 -5.82 -18.39
C VAL A 125 1.72 -7.22 -18.79
N PHE A 126 2.64 -8.18 -18.74
CA PHE A 126 2.37 -9.57 -19.07
C PHE A 126 1.26 -10.15 -18.19
N ALA A 127 1.31 -9.97 -16.86
CA ALA A 127 0.25 -10.50 -16.00
C ALA A 127 -1.08 -9.82 -16.17
N TYR A 128 -1.08 -8.50 -16.37
CA TYR A 128 -2.31 -7.78 -16.64
C TYR A 128 -2.99 -8.31 -17.93
N ASP A 129 -2.22 -8.53 -19.00
CA ASP A 129 -2.76 -9.02 -20.28
C ASP A 129 -3.25 -10.48 -20.23
N ASN A 130 -2.74 -11.30 -19.31
CA ASN A 130 -3.09 -12.72 -19.19
C ASN A 130 -4.08 -13.04 -18.05
N ASP A 131 -4.54 -12.03 -17.30
CA ASP A 131 -5.26 -12.20 -16.02
C ASP A 131 -4.56 -13.18 -15.04
N ASP A 132 -3.24 -13.38 -15.22
CA ASP A 132 -2.43 -14.32 -14.45
C ASP A 132 -1.95 -13.66 -13.15
N LYS A 133 -2.92 -13.47 -12.26
CA LYS A 133 -2.74 -12.80 -10.97
C LYS A 133 -1.78 -13.55 -10.04
N GLU A 134 -1.66 -14.87 -10.18
CA GLU A 134 -0.87 -15.72 -9.28
C GLU A 134 0.64 -15.55 -9.51
N LYS A 135 1.07 -15.55 -10.78
CA LYS A 135 2.49 -15.44 -11.13
C LYS A 135 3.09 -14.07 -10.80
N VAL A 136 2.31 -13.00 -10.96
CA VAL A 136 2.77 -11.65 -10.60
C VAL A 136 2.65 -11.36 -9.12
N THR A 137 1.70 -11.94 -8.40
CA THR A 137 1.72 -11.84 -6.92
C THR A 137 3.04 -12.37 -6.38
N LYS A 138 3.55 -13.49 -6.91
CA LYS A 138 4.89 -13.98 -6.54
C LYS A 138 6.03 -13.02 -6.89
N ILE A 139 6.08 -12.48 -8.10
CA ILE A 139 7.15 -11.53 -8.53
C ILE A 139 7.07 -10.22 -7.73
N VAL A 140 5.86 -9.73 -7.49
CA VAL A 140 5.59 -8.51 -6.71
C VAL A 140 5.92 -8.74 -5.25
N ASP A 141 5.55 -9.87 -4.67
CA ASP A 141 5.85 -10.21 -3.28
C ASP A 141 7.35 -10.39 -3.08
N ASP A 142 8.05 -11.07 -3.99
CA ASP A 142 9.51 -11.20 -3.97
C ASP A 142 10.18 -9.82 -4.11
N ALA A 143 9.68 -8.96 -5.01
CA ALA A 143 10.18 -7.60 -5.18
C ALA A 143 9.89 -6.72 -3.96
N TYR A 144 8.72 -6.85 -3.34
CA TYR A 144 8.30 -6.09 -2.17
C TYR A 144 9.08 -6.53 -0.93
N LEU A 145 9.27 -7.84 -0.74
CA LEU A 145 10.12 -8.40 0.31
C LEU A 145 11.56 -7.89 0.16
N SER A 146 12.08 -7.75 -1.06
CA SER A 146 13.41 -7.16 -1.30
C SER A 146 13.51 -5.67 -0.98
N LEU A 147 12.38 -4.97 -0.81
CA LEU A 147 12.31 -3.55 -0.45
C LEU A 147 12.03 -3.34 1.05
N ALA A 148 11.65 -4.38 1.78
CA ALA A 148 11.25 -4.34 3.18
C ALA A 148 12.43 -4.57 4.17
N PHE A 149 13.64 -4.81 3.66
CA PHE A 149 14.88 -5.03 4.41
C PHE A 149 16.04 -4.26 3.75
#